data_AF-A0A0R2KH56-F1
#
_entry.id   AF-A0A0R2KH56-F1
#
_cell.length_a   1.000
_cell.length_b   1.000
_cell.length_c   1.000
_cell.angle_alpha   90.00
_cell.angle_beta   90.00
_cell.angle_gamma   90.00
#
_symmetry.space_group_name_H-M   'P 1'
#
loop_
_entity.id
_entity.type
_entity.pdbx_description
1 polymer ?
#
loop_
_entity_poly.entity_id
_entity_poly.type
_entity_poly.pdbx_seq_one_letter_code
_entity_poly.pdbx_strand_id
1 'polypeptide(L)'
;MQERINKIKRFKRWVTSEVLPSIRKNGGYIQGQENLDGETIKEALTAAKEVIKQKDLLIETMKPKALFADSVATSNTTILIGELAKILKGNGINTGQNRLFEWLRVNGYLIKRKSGDYNMPTQKSMELGLFKIKETVFTYPDGHTTISKTTKVTGKGQQYFINLFLKENN
;
A
#
# COMPACT_ATOMS: atom_id res chain seq x y z
N MET A 1 27.03 10.42 46.88
CA MET A 1 25.86 9.72 47.48
C MET A 1 24.71 10.69 47.79
N GLN A 2 24.98 11.86 48.38
CA GLN A 2 23.97 12.86 48.79
C GLN A 2 23.10 13.41 47.64
N GLU A 3 23.69 13.64 46.47
CA GLU A 3 23.00 14.20 45.30
C GLU A 3 21.86 13.31 44.78
N ARG A 4 22.09 11.99 44.77
CA ARG A 4 21.12 10.99 44.33
C ARG A 4 19.92 10.91 45.27
N ILE A 5 20.17 11.04 46.58
CA ILE A 5 19.10 11.09 47.61
C ILE A 5 18.25 12.36 47.42
N ASN A 6 18.87 13.51 47.14
CA ASN A 6 18.16 14.76 46.90
C ASN A 6 17.30 14.71 45.62
N LYS A 7 17.79 14.10 44.53
CA LYS A 7 17.00 13.86 43.32
C LYS A 7 15.75 13.01 43.59
N ILE A 8 15.90 11.91 44.34
CA ILE A 8 14.77 11.03 44.68
C ILE A 8 13.73 11.75 45.54
N LYS A 9 14.17 12.56 46.51
CA LYS A 9 13.25 13.36 47.34
C LYS A 9 12.44 14.36 46.51
N ARG A 10 13.09 15.07 45.58
CA ARG A 10 12.42 15.99 44.65
C ARG A 10 11.42 15.27 43.75
N PHE A 11 11.83 14.14 43.18
CA PHE A 11 10.94 13.31 42.35
C PHE A 11 9.72 12.82 43.12
N LYS A 12 9.90 12.24 44.32
CA LYS A 12 8.78 11.80 45.17
C LYS A 12 7.83 12.96 45.47
N ARG A 13 8.36 14.12 45.84
CA ARG A 13 7.57 15.33 46.11
C ARG A 13 6.70 15.69 44.91
N TRP A 14 7.32 15.85 43.74
CA TRP A 14 6.67 16.18 42.47
C TRP A 14 5.56 15.19 42.10
N VAL A 15 5.83 13.89 42.19
CA VAL A 15 4.82 12.86 41.91
C VAL A 15 3.63 12.98 42.86
N THR A 16 3.86 13.21 44.15
CA THR A 16 2.80 13.29 45.16
C THR A 16 2.02 14.60 45.17
N SER A 17 2.64 15.72 44.81
CA SER A 17 2.02 17.05 44.86
C SER A 17 1.36 17.47 43.55
N GLU A 18 1.89 17.03 42.41
CA GLU A 18 1.39 17.46 41.09
C GLU A 18 0.78 16.30 40.31
N VAL A 19 1.53 15.22 40.11
CA VAL A 19 1.16 14.15 39.17
C VAL A 19 -0.05 13.34 39.66
N LEU A 20 0.02 12.77 40.87
CA LEU A 20 -1.05 11.93 41.40
C LEU A 20 -2.37 12.69 41.63
N PRO A 21 -2.37 13.93 42.19
CA PRO A 21 -3.58 14.72 42.30
C PRO A 21 -4.21 15.06 40.93
N SER A 22 -3.41 15.41 39.92
CA SER A 22 -3.90 15.69 38.57
C SER A 22 -4.55 14.46 37.94
N ILE A 23 -3.91 13.28 38.01
CA ILE A 23 -4.47 12.03 37.48
C ILE A 23 -5.77 11.67 38.20
N ARG A 24 -5.83 11.82 39.53
CA ARG A 24 -7.05 11.53 40.32
C ARG A 24 -8.22 12.43 39.93
N LYS A 25 -7.97 13.69 39.54
CA LYS A 25 -9.01 14.66 39.17
C LYS A 25 -9.41 14.59 37.69
N ASN A 26 -8.43 14.45 36.80
CA ASN A 26 -8.59 14.67 35.36
C ASN A 26 -8.34 13.41 34.51
N GLY A 27 -7.96 12.28 35.12
CA GLY A 27 -7.66 11.03 34.42
C GLY A 27 -6.29 10.99 33.70
N GLY A 28 -5.49 12.06 33.79
CA GLY A 28 -4.15 12.15 33.19
C GLY A 28 -3.31 13.29 33.76
N TYR A 29 -2.01 13.30 33.46
CA TYR A 29 -1.08 14.39 33.76
C TYR A 29 -0.43 14.87 32.48
N ILE A 30 -0.61 16.15 32.15
CA ILE A 30 0.12 16.84 31.09
C ILE A 30 0.86 18.00 31.73
N GLN A 31 2.18 18.06 31.54
CA GLN A 31 3.00 19.12 32.08
C GLN A 31 2.51 20.49 31.55
N GLY A 32 2.12 21.40 32.45
CA GLY A 32 1.56 22.71 32.10
C GLY A 32 0.02 22.80 32.09
N GLN A 33 -0.70 21.71 32.42
CA GLN A 33 -2.17 21.70 32.50
C GLN A 33 -2.79 22.71 33.47
N GLU A 34 -2.06 23.12 34.50
CA GLU A 34 -2.58 24.02 35.54
C GLU A 34 -2.76 25.47 35.05
N ASN A 35 -2.14 25.82 33.91
CA ASN A 35 -2.26 27.12 33.24
C ASN A 35 -3.13 27.05 31.98
N LEU A 36 -3.72 25.90 31.68
CA LEU A 36 -4.57 25.69 30.51
C LEU A 36 -6.02 25.68 30.99
N ASP A 37 -6.79 26.67 30.56
CA ASP A 37 -8.21 26.72 30.87
C ASP A 37 -8.90 25.43 30.38
N GLY A 38 -9.84 24.93 31.19
CA GLY A 38 -10.59 23.70 30.86
C GLY A 38 -11.34 23.78 29.54
N GLU A 39 -11.58 25.00 29.06
CA GLU A 39 -12.16 25.30 27.75
C GLU A 39 -11.17 25.04 26.60
N THR A 40 -9.90 25.45 26.76
CA THR A 40 -8.82 25.24 25.77
C THR A 40 -8.52 23.74 25.58
N ILE A 41 -8.57 22.95 26.66
CA ILE A 41 -8.37 21.50 26.61
C ILE A 41 -9.55 20.81 25.90
N LYS A 42 -10.78 21.27 26.12
CA LYS A 42 -11.97 20.76 25.42
C LYS A 42 -11.91 21.09 23.93
N GLU A 43 -11.50 22.29 23.56
CA GLU A 43 -11.34 22.69 22.16
C GLU A 43 -10.28 21.84 21.46
N ALA A 44 -9.12 21.62 22.09
CA ALA A 44 -8.07 20.74 21.55
C ALA A 44 -8.55 19.29 21.38
N LEU A 45 -9.32 18.76 22.34
CA LEU A 45 -9.89 17.41 22.25
C LEU A 45 -10.96 17.32 21.15
N THR A 46 -11.74 18.38 20.95
CA THR A 46 -12.79 18.45 19.93
C THR A 46 -12.18 18.53 18.53
N ALA A 47 -11.16 19.37 18.36
CA ALA A 47 -10.38 19.44 17.13
C ALA A 47 -9.70 18.10 16.81
N ALA A 48 -9.10 17.42 17.79
CA ALA A 48 -8.52 16.10 17.59
C ALA A 48 -9.57 15.05 17.18
N LYS A 49 -10.76 15.09 17.78
CA LYS A 49 -11.89 14.21 17.41
C LYS A 49 -12.40 14.49 16.00
N GLU A 50 -12.50 15.74 15.58
CA GLU A 50 -12.89 16.10 14.21
C GLU A 50 -11.86 15.62 13.19
N VAL A 51 -10.56 15.76 13.49
CA VAL A 51 -9.49 15.22 12.64
C VAL A 51 -9.56 13.70 12.53
N ILE A 52 -9.84 12.99 13.64
CA ILE A 52 -10.03 11.53 13.62
C ILE A 52 -11.25 11.18 12.76
N LYS A 53 -12.38 11.86 12.96
CA LYS A 53 -13.63 11.61 12.22
C LYS A 53 -13.49 11.86 10.72
N GLN A 54 -12.75 12.89 10.33
CA GLN A 54 -12.42 13.16 8.92
C GLN A 54 -11.54 12.05 8.33
N LYS A 55 -10.56 11.55 9.09
CA LYS A 55 -9.73 10.42 8.66
C LYS A 55 -10.51 9.12 8.54
N ASP A 56 -11.43 8.85 9.46
CA ASP A 56 -12.29 7.66 9.40
C ASP A 56 -13.24 7.68 8.19
N LEU A 57 -13.79 8.85 7.85
CA LEU A 57 -14.61 9.03 6.65
C LEU A 57 -13.81 8.75 5.37
N LEU A 58 -12.55 9.20 5.33
CA LEU A 58 -11.62 8.88 4.24
C LEU A 58 -11.34 7.38 4.17
N ILE A 59 -11.14 6.72 5.30
CA ILE A 59 -10.92 5.27 5.37
C ILE A 59 -12.14 4.51 4.85
N GLU A 60 -13.37 4.92 5.21
CA GLU A 60 -14.59 4.26 4.74
C GLU A 60 -14.82 4.38 3.23
N THR A 61 -14.50 5.54 2.64
CA THR A 61 -14.58 5.70 1.17
C THR A 61 -13.51 4.89 0.42
N MET A 62 -12.38 4.61 1.06
CA MET A 62 -11.29 3.82 0.48
C MET A 62 -11.46 2.30 0.64
N LYS A 63 -12.23 1.83 1.62
CA LYS A 63 -12.51 0.40 1.87
C LYS A 63 -13.02 -0.39 0.65
N PRO A 64 -14.03 0.08 -0.12
CA PRO A 64 -14.53 -0.69 -1.26
C PRO A 64 -13.53 -0.78 -2.42
N LYS A 65 -12.64 0.22 -2.58
CA LYS A 65 -11.54 0.16 -3.57
C LYS A 65 -10.45 -0.83 -3.17
N ALA A 66 -10.18 -0.98 -1.87
CA ALA A 66 -9.17 -1.91 -1.34
C ALA A 66 -9.61 -3.39 -1.43
N LEU A 67 -10.88 -3.69 -1.18
CA LEU A 67 -11.40 -5.06 -1.10
C LEU A 67 -11.30 -5.86 -2.41
N PHE A 68 -11.38 -5.21 -3.58
CA PHE A 68 -11.20 -5.90 -4.86
C PHE A 68 -9.71 -6.14 -5.18
N ALA A 69 -8.82 -5.23 -4.77
CA ALA A 69 -7.37 -5.43 -4.89
C ALA A 69 -6.92 -6.65 -4.06
N ASP A 70 -7.45 -6.81 -2.85
CA ASP A 70 -7.13 -7.92 -1.94
C ASP A 70 -7.71 -9.27 -2.42
N SER A 71 -8.87 -9.25 -3.09
CA SER A 71 -9.51 -10.47 -3.61
C SER A 71 -8.82 -11.02 -4.86
N VAL A 72 -8.21 -10.16 -5.69
CA VAL A 72 -7.38 -10.59 -6.84
C VAL A 72 -6.01 -11.07 -6.35
N ALA A 73 -5.47 -10.41 -5.32
CA ALA A 73 -4.17 -10.67 -4.71
C ALA A 73 -4.01 -12.08 -4.09
N THR A 74 -5.10 -12.72 -3.69
CA THR A 74 -5.07 -14.00 -2.94
C THR A 74 -4.97 -15.25 -3.81
N SER A 75 -5.16 -15.11 -5.13
CA SER A 75 -4.98 -16.26 -6.03
C SER A 75 -3.51 -16.43 -6.37
N ASN A 76 -2.91 -17.57 -6.00
CA ASN A 76 -1.54 -17.98 -6.41
C ASN A 76 -1.40 -18.21 -7.94
N THR A 77 -2.37 -17.75 -8.72
CA THR A 77 -2.48 -18.02 -10.14
C THR A 77 -1.80 -16.90 -10.93
N THR A 78 -1.14 -17.29 -12.02
CA THR A 78 -0.61 -16.34 -13.00
C THR A 78 -1.70 -15.98 -13.99
N ILE A 79 -1.94 -14.69 -14.21
CA ILE A 79 -2.95 -14.19 -15.15
C ILE A 79 -2.29 -13.61 -16.40
N LEU A 80 -3.04 -13.51 -17.49
CA LEU A 80 -2.56 -12.80 -18.68
C LEU A 80 -2.56 -11.28 -18.44
N ILE A 81 -1.71 -10.55 -19.15
CA ILE A 81 -1.69 -9.08 -19.10
C ILE A 81 -3.04 -8.49 -19.53
N GLY A 82 -3.72 -9.12 -20.49
CA GLY A 82 -5.09 -8.73 -20.88
C GLY A 82 -6.12 -8.90 -19.76
N GLU A 83 -5.96 -9.91 -18.90
CA GLU A 83 -6.83 -10.12 -17.73
C GLU A 83 -6.53 -9.06 -16.67
N LEU A 84 -5.25 -8.75 -16.41
CA LEU A 84 -4.87 -7.65 -15.54
C LEU A 84 -5.49 -6.32 -16.00
N ALA A 85 -5.49 -6.04 -17.31
CA ALA A 85 -6.11 -4.83 -17.85
C ALA A 85 -7.62 -4.75 -17.54
N LYS A 86 -8.35 -5.86 -17.62
CA LYS A 86 -9.77 -5.91 -17.26
C LYS A 86 -9.99 -5.64 -15.77
N ILE A 87 -9.13 -6.21 -14.92
CA ILE A 87 -9.14 -5.99 -13.47
C ILE A 87 -8.88 -4.52 -13.13
N LEU A 88 -7.86 -3.90 -13.73
CA LEU A 88 -7.56 -2.48 -13.55
C LEU A 88 -8.75 -1.60 -13.98
N LYS A 89 -9.40 -1.93 -15.11
CA LYS A 89 -10.62 -1.25 -15.56
C LYS A 89 -11.78 -1.37 -14.58
N GLY A 90 -11.97 -2.55 -13.98
CA GLY A 90 -12.95 -2.78 -12.91
C GLY A 90 -12.69 -1.92 -11.67
N ASN A 91 -11.42 -1.62 -11.38
CA ASN A 91 -10.99 -0.75 -10.28
C ASN A 91 -11.03 0.75 -10.61
N GLY A 92 -11.64 1.14 -11.73
CA GLY A 92 -11.79 2.55 -12.12
C GLY A 92 -10.61 3.13 -12.90
N ILE A 93 -9.60 2.33 -13.25
CA ILE A 93 -8.47 2.80 -14.08
C ILE A 93 -8.85 2.67 -15.56
N ASN A 94 -8.86 3.77 -16.31
CA ASN A 94 -9.27 3.76 -17.73
C ASN A 94 -8.21 3.17 -18.69
N THR A 95 -7.93 1.88 -18.52
CA THR A 95 -6.95 1.13 -19.31
C THR A 95 -7.60 -0.06 -20.02
N GLY A 96 -7.09 -0.37 -21.21
CA GLY A 96 -7.42 -1.58 -21.97
C GLY A 96 -6.17 -2.39 -22.28
N GLN A 97 -6.32 -3.61 -22.80
CA GLN A 97 -5.20 -4.53 -23.07
C GLN A 97 -4.06 -3.86 -23.85
N ASN A 98 -4.34 -3.25 -25.00
CA ASN A 98 -3.30 -2.64 -25.84
C ASN A 98 -2.61 -1.45 -25.14
N ARG A 99 -3.36 -0.64 -24.39
CA ARG A 99 -2.81 0.49 -23.61
C ARG A 99 -1.89 -0.01 -22.50
N LEU A 100 -2.27 -1.09 -21.81
CA LEU A 100 -1.44 -1.68 -20.76
C LEU A 100 -0.15 -2.27 -21.34
N PHE A 101 -0.20 -2.96 -22.47
CA PHE A 101 1.00 -3.45 -23.15
C PHE A 101 1.94 -2.31 -23.56
N GLU A 102 1.39 -1.22 -24.09
CA GLU A 102 2.18 -0.03 -24.43
C GLU A 102 2.81 0.59 -23.18
N TRP A 103 2.02 0.82 -22.13
CA TRP A 103 2.49 1.39 -20.87
C TRP A 103 3.61 0.54 -20.26
N LEU A 104 3.46 -0.79 -20.24
CA LEU A 104 4.49 -1.70 -19.73
C LEU A 104 5.78 -1.66 -20.55
N ARG A 105 5.69 -1.47 -21.88
CA ARG A 105 6.87 -1.32 -22.76
C ARG A 105 7.57 0.03 -22.55
N VAL A 106 6.81 1.11 -22.47
CA VAL A 106 7.32 2.47 -22.24
C VAL A 106 8.03 2.55 -20.88
N ASN A 107 7.45 1.94 -19.83
CA ASN A 107 7.99 1.93 -18.48
C ASN A 107 9.08 0.86 -18.25
N GLY A 108 9.51 0.14 -19.30
CA GLY A 108 10.61 -0.81 -19.22
C GLY A 108 10.29 -2.11 -18.47
N TYR A 109 9.02 -2.44 -18.27
CA TYR A 109 8.60 -3.73 -17.73
C TYR A 109 8.65 -4.83 -18.79
N LEU A 110 8.26 -4.48 -20.02
CA LEU A 110 8.35 -5.34 -21.18
C LEU A 110 9.34 -4.79 -22.20
N ILE A 111 9.90 -5.70 -22.98
CA ILE A 111 10.81 -5.38 -24.06
C ILE A 111 10.03 -4.71 -25.21
N LYS A 112 10.49 -3.52 -25.61
CA LYS A 112 9.90 -2.71 -26.70
C LYS A 112 10.46 -3.02 -28.09
N ARG A 113 11.59 -3.73 -28.19
CA ARG A 113 12.23 -4.04 -29.48
C ARG A 113 11.33 -4.96 -30.29
N LYS A 114 11.06 -4.60 -31.55
CA LYS A 114 10.27 -5.42 -32.48
C LYS A 114 11.13 -6.59 -32.99
N SER A 115 11.34 -7.57 -32.13
CA SER A 115 12.09 -8.80 -32.41
C SER A 115 11.36 -9.98 -31.75
N GLY A 116 11.97 -11.17 -31.73
CA GLY A 116 11.38 -12.36 -31.07
C GLY A 116 11.03 -12.17 -29.59
N ASP A 117 11.63 -11.17 -28.92
CA ASP A 117 11.36 -10.86 -27.51
C ASP A 117 10.35 -9.73 -27.29
N TYR A 118 9.63 -9.30 -28.33
CA TYR A 118 8.61 -8.27 -28.16
C TYR A 118 7.54 -8.75 -27.15
N ASN A 119 7.20 -7.88 -26.18
CA ASN A 119 6.32 -8.19 -25.05
C ASN A 119 6.87 -9.24 -24.05
N MET A 120 8.14 -9.63 -24.14
CA MET A 120 8.81 -10.42 -23.10
C MET A 120 9.19 -9.52 -21.92
N PRO A 121 9.20 -10.05 -20.67
CA PRO A 121 9.58 -9.27 -19.51
C PRO A 121 11.06 -8.90 -19.58
N THR A 122 11.39 -7.69 -19.13
CA THR A 122 12.79 -7.28 -18.97
C THR A 122 13.45 -8.04 -17.82
N GLN A 123 14.77 -8.14 -17.84
CA GLN A 123 15.54 -8.77 -16.76
C GLN A 123 15.19 -8.17 -15.38
N LYS A 124 15.10 -6.84 -15.30
CA LYS A 124 14.63 -6.10 -14.12
C LYS A 124 13.26 -6.60 -13.62
N SER A 125 12.32 -6.83 -14.52
CA SER A 125 10.96 -7.25 -14.15
C SER A 125 10.88 -8.70 -13.70
N MET A 126 11.78 -9.54 -14.22
CA MET A 126 11.97 -10.92 -13.79
C MET A 126 12.57 -10.98 -12.38
N GLU A 127 13.59 -10.17 -12.10
CA GLU A 127 14.22 -10.05 -10.77
C GLU A 127 13.24 -9.54 -9.71
N LEU A 128 12.35 -8.60 -10.08
CA LEU A 128 11.26 -8.15 -9.21
C LEU A 128 10.19 -9.23 -8.99
N GLY A 129 10.19 -10.31 -9.78
CA GLY A 129 9.22 -11.41 -9.69
C GLY A 129 7.81 -11.03 -10.15
N LEU A 130 7.68 -10.02 -11.02
CA LEU A 130 6.38 -9.50 -11.48
C LEU A 130 5.75 -10.37 -12.56
N PHE A 131 6.56 -11.10 -13.31
CA PHE A 131 6.12 -11.90 -14.44
C PHE A 131 6.67 -13.33 -14.40
N LYS A 132 5.99 -14.23 -15.12
CA LYS A 132 6.45 -15.56 -15.48
C LYS A 132 6.25 -15.78 -16.97
N ILE A 133 7.15 -16.52 -17.59
CA ILE A 133 7.06 -16.90 -19.00
C ILE A 133 6.44 -18.29 -19.06
N LYS A 134 5.34 -18.44 -19.83
CA LYS A 134 4.80 -19.74 -20.21
C LYS A 134 5.26 -20.06 -21.62
N GLU A 135 5.96 -21.17 -21.79
CA GLU A 135 6.28 -21.71 -23.11
C GLU A 135 5.18 -22.69 -23.55
N THR A 136 4.79 -22.63 -24.82
CA THR A 136 3.81 -23.55 -25.42
C THR A 136 4.39 -24.05 -26.72
N VAL A 137 4.50 -25.37 -26.84
CA VAL A 137 5.00 -26.05 -28.03
C VAL A 137 3.82 -26.31 -28.96
N PHE A 138 3.95 -25.87 -30.20
CA PHE A 138 3.02 -26.19 -31.29
C PHE A 138 3.69 -27.16 -32.23
N THR A 139 3.05 -28.31 -32.44
CA THR A 139 3.50 -29.32 -33.41
C THR A 139 2.62 -29.22 -34.64
N TYR A 140 3.26 -29.07 -35.80
CA TYR A 140 2.57 -28.95 -37.07
C TYR A 140 2.43 -30.32 -37.76
N PRO A 141 1.45 -30.50 -38.66
CA PRO A 141 1.24 -31.77 -39.36
C PRO A 141 2.42 -32.25 -40.22
N ASP A 142 3.34 -31.35 -40.59
CA ASP A 142 4.54 -31.65 -41.38
C ASP A 142 5.76 -32.04 -40.53
N GLY A 143 5.60 -32.13 -39.20
CA GLY A 143 6.63 -32.56 -38.26
C GLY A 143 7.51 -31.45 -37.68
N HIS A 144 7.40 -30.19 -38.11
CA HIS A 144 8.13 -29.10 -37.43
C HIS A 144 7.44 -28.68 -36.13
N THR A 145 8.23 -28.16 -35.19
CA THR A 145 7.75 -27.66 -33.89
C THR A 145 8.14 -26.20 -33.72
N THR A 146 7.19 -25.39 -33.22
CA THR A 146 7.42 -23.98 -32.90
C THR A 146 7.12 -23.73 -31.44
N ILE A 147 8.01 -23.01 -30.75
CA ILE A 147 7.84 -22.65 -29.34
C ILE A 147 7.33 -21.21 -29.27
N SER A 148 6.13 -21.03 -28.74
CA SER A 148 5.59 -19.70 -28.42
C SER A 148 5.79 -19.39 -26.95
N LYS A 149 6.25 -18.17 -26.66
CA LYS A 149 6.44 -17.68 -25.29
C LYS A 149 5.39 -16.62 -24.97
N THR A 150 4.73 -16.76 -23.83
CA THR A 150 3.70 -15.83 -23.38
C THR A 150 4.02 -15.32 -21.99
N THR A 151 4.08 -14.00 -21.84
CA THR A 151 4.28 -13.33 -20.56
C THR A 151 3.00 -13.33 -19.74
N LYS A 152 3.08 -13.83 -18.51
CA LYS A 152 2.00 -13.81 -17.52
C LYS A 152 2.41 -13.02 -16.28
N VAL A 153 1.44 -12.40 -15.62
CA VAL A 153 1.64 -11.62 -14.39
C VAL A 153 1.50 -12.54 -13.19
N THR A 154 2.45 -12.49 -12.24
CA THR A 154 2.38 -13.24 -10.98
C THR A 154 1.42 -12.59 -9.99
N GLY A 155 1.01 -13.27 -8.92
CA GLY A 155 0.21 -12.64 -7.85
C GLY A 155 0.89 -11.39 -7.26
N LYS A 156 2.23 -11.46 -7.10
CA LYS A 156 3.05 -10.30 -6.71
C LYS A 156 2.97 -9.17 -7.74
N GLY A 157 3.08 -9.49 -9.04
CA GLY A 157 2.93 -8.52 -10.11
C GLY A 157 1.54 -7.88 -10.15
N GLN A 158 0.49 -8.63 -9.89
CA GLN A 158 -0.88 -8.12 -9.83
C GLN A 158 -1.02 -7.07 -8.73
N GLN A 159 -0.61 -7.39 -7.50
CA GLN A 159 -0.59 -6.44 -6.38
C GLN A 159 0.25 -5.20 -6.70
N TYR A 160 1.44 -5.40 -7.28
CA TYR A 160 2.35 -4.32 -7.64
C TYR A 160 1.70 -3.33 -8.61
N PHE A 161 1.15 -3.80 -9.73
CA PHE A 161 0.53 -2.92 -10.72
C PHE A 161 -0.76 -2.28 -10.22
N ILE A 162 -1.61 -3.02 -9.49
CA ILE A 162 -2.83 -2.44 -8.91
C ILE A 162 -2.47 -1.27 -7.97
N ASN A 163 -1.53 -1.47 -7.04
CA ASN A 163 -1.10 -0.42 -6.12
C ASN A 163 -0.43 0.75 -6.84
N LEU A 164 0.34 0.47 -7.89
CA LEU A 164 1.00 1.51 -8.68
C LEU A 164 -0.02 2.42 -9.37
N PHE A 165 -1.00 1.85 -10.06
CA PHE A 165 -2.02 2.63 -10.77
C PHE A 165 -3.04 3.28 -9.83
N LEU A 166 -3.31 2.71 -8.65
CA LEU A 166 -4.15 3.36 -7.64
C LEU A 166 -3.48 4.60 -7.05
N LYS A 167 -2.14 4.58 -6.88
CA LYS A 167 -1.38 5.76 -6.42
C LYS A 167 -1.34 6.88 -7.46
N GLU A 168 -1.29 6.57 -8.75
CA GLU A 168 -1.29 7.60 -9.81
C GLU A 168 -2.65 8.30 -9.99
N ASN A 169 -3.74 7.73 -9.47
CA ASN A 169 -5.10 8.29 -9.60
C ASN A 169 -5.62 9.00 -8.33
N ASN A 170 -4.80 9.10 -7.28
CA ASN A 170 -5.09 9.88 -6.06
C ASN A 170 -4.13 11.06 -5.95
#